data_AF-A0A7J2Y6Z2-F1
#
_entry.id   AF-A0A7J2Y6Z2-F1
#
_cell.length_a   1.000
_cell.length_b   1.000
_cell.length_c   1.000
_cell.angle_alpha   90.00
_cell.angle_beta   90.00
_cell.angle_gamma   90.00
#
_symmetry.space_group_name_H-M   'P 1'
#
loop_
_entity.id
_entity.type
_entity.pdbx_description
1 polymer ?
#
loop_
_entity_poly.entity_id
_entity_poly.type
_entity_poly.pdbx_seq_one_letter_code
_entity_poly.pdbx_strand_id
1 'polypeptide(L)'
;MPGARRIPGIRPVYDRSSAGGPGRRRSVSPTDPFEVLTAEHALVRDQLGRALHACETPSSRSCGRSVHALADGLRLHVHREESALFPVCEELFGGKDSAVAVLRADHAELEQAAASLAAHADETKPEETRRRLQELLRRLVDHFAREEHVLFPLAAMRMSRAQAAFVTRRLRRGPTP
;
A
#
# COMPACT_ATOMS: atom_id res chain seq x y z
N MET A 1 46.47 60.86 34.24
CA MET A 1 47.34 59.70 34.54
C MET A 1 47.19 58.67 33.42
N PRO A 2 48.30 58.06 32.98
CA PRO A 2 48.56 57.69 31.58
C PRO A 2 48.44 56.18 31.32
N GLY A 3 48.40 55.81 30.03
CA GLY A 3 48.55 54.41 29.65
C GLY A 3 48.34 54.09 28.18
N ALA A 4 48.87 54.89 27.26
CA ALA A 4 48.97 54.53 25.85
C ALA A 4 50.05 53.45 25.65
N ARG A 5 49.76 52.42 24.83
CA ARG A 5 50.74 51.86 23.88
C ARG A 5 50.02 51.42 22.59
N ARG A 6 50.27 52.16 21.51
CA ARG A 6 50.27 51.64 20.12
C ARG A 6 51.67 51.05 19.84
N ILE A 7 51.85 50.09 18.93
CA ILE A 7 52.34 50.20 17.52
C ILE A 7 52.98 48.80 17.19
N PRO A 8 53.21 48.27 15.94
CA PRO A 8 52.69 48.52 14.58
C PRO A 8 52.27 47.22 13.81
N GLY A 9 51.64 47.39 12.62
CA GLY A 9 52.09 46.65 11.44
C GLY A 9 51.06 45.87 10.60
N ILE A 10 50.55 46.51 9.54
CA ILE A 10 50.32 45.95 8.18
C ILE A 10 49.31 44.78 8.02
N ARG A 11 48.25 45.02 7.23
CA ARG A 11 47.26 44.01 6.74
C ARG A 11 47.84 43.20 5.57
N PRO A 12 47.37 41.96 5.32
CA PRO A 12 46.34 41.76 4.28
C PRO A 12 45.28 40.69 4.67
N VAL A 13 43.99 40.91 4.45
CA VAL A 13 43.20 40.49 3.26
C VAL A 13 43.36 39.01 2.91
N TYR A 14 42.54 38.16 3.55
CA TYR A 14 41.60 37.18 2.96
C TYR A 14 41.17 36.20 4.06
N ASP A 15 39.90 36.20 4.47
CA ASP A 15 39.25 34.93 4.79
C ASP A 15 37.75 34.98 4.49
N ARG A 16 37.33 33.86 3.95
CA ARG A 16 36.05 33.42 3.43
C ARG A 16 35.00 33.39 4.53
N SER A 17 33.75 33.66 4.15
CA SER A 17 32.60 32.76 4.38
C SER A 17 31.30 33.52 4.23
N SER A 18 30.56 33.19 3.17
CA SER A 18 29.10 32.97 3.16
C SER A 18 28.66 32.72 1.71
N ALA A 19 29.06 31.59 1.15
CA ALA A 19 28.46 31.06 -0.07
C ALA A 19 27.30 30.14 0.34
N GLY A 20 26.11 30.45 -0.16
CA GLY A 20 24.91 29.64 0.04
C GLY A 20 25.12 28.19 -0.41
N GLY A 21 24.85 27.26 0.49
CA GLY A 21 24.76 25.84 0.17
C GLY A 21 23.41 25.54 -0.50
N PRO A 22 23.37 24.68 -1.52
CA PRO A 22 22.12 24.31 -2.17
C PRO A 22 21.25 23.56 -1.16
N GLY A 23 19.99 23.98 -1.04
CA GLY A 23 19.02 23.30 -0.21
C GLY A 23 19.03 21.81 -0.54
N ARG A 24 19.44 21.00 0.44
CA ARG A 24 19.17 19.56 0.43
C ARG A 24 17.67 19.41 0.21
N ARG A 25 17.26 19.06 -1.01
CA ARG A 25 15.95 18.46 -1.25
C ARG A 25 15.83 17.39 -0.17
N ARG A 26 14.85 17.51 0.73
CA ARG A 26 14.52 16.42 1.66
C ARG A 26 14.34 15.21 0.76
N SER A 27 15.27 14.25 0.81
CA SER A 27 15.05 12.97 0.19
C SER A 27 13.83 12.44 0.91
N VAL A 28 12.67 12.45 0.23
CA VAL A 28 11.54 11.67 0.70
C VAL A 28 12.12 10.27 0.79
N SER A 29 12.26 9.75 2.01
CA SER A 29 12.65 8.35 2.20
C SER A 29 11.74 7.55 1.28
N PRO A 30 12.28 6.67 0.41
CA PRO A 30 11.43 5.83 -0.39
C PRO A 30 10.54 5.08 0.60
N THR A 31 9.26 5.41 0.62
CA THR A 31 8.26 4.73 1.45
C THR A 31 8.37 3.25 1.16
N ASP A 32 8.36 2.44 2.21
CA ASP A 32 8.45 1.00 2.08
C ASP A 32 7.26 0.49 1.24
N PRO A 33 7.46 -0.36 0.20
CA PRO A 33 6.34 -0.91 -0.55
C PRO A 33 5.32 -1.62 0.36
N PHE A 34 5.75 -2.22 1.47
CA PHE A 34 4.88 -2.91 2.40
C PHE A 34 4.02 -1.93 3.22
N GLU A 35 4.54 -0.74 3.57
CA GLU A 35 3.73 0.33 4.19
C GLU A 35 2.59 0.78 3.26
N VAL A 36 2.84 0.83 1.94
CA VAL A 36 1.82 1.19 0.95
C VAL A 36 0.71 0.12 0.90
N LEU A 37 1.08 -1.16 0.84
CA LEU A 37 0.12 -2.27 0.78
C LEU A 37 -0.64 -2.43 2.10
N THR A 38 0.01 -2.34 3.26
CA THR A 38 -0.69 -2.37 4.55
C THR A 38 -1.69 -1.20 4.69
N ALA A 39 -1.35 -0.01 4.20
CA ALA A 39 -2.30 1.10 4.16
C ALA A 39 -3.49 0.80 3.23
N GLU A 40 -3.25 0.13 2.10
CA GLU A 40 -4.31 -0.33 1.20
C GLU A 40 -5.20 -1.41 1.84
N HIS A 41 -4.63 -2.37 2.57
CA HIS A 41 -5.41 -3.35 3.33
C HIS A 41 -6.34 -2.67 4.33
N ALA A 42 -5.86 -1.63 5.02
CA ALA A 42 -6.70 -0.84 5.93
C ALA A 42 -7.88 -0.18 5.20
N LEU A 43 -7.67 0.35 3.99
CA LEU A 43 -8.74 0.91 3.17
C LEU A 43 -9.76 -0.16 2.73
N VAL A 44 -9.30 -1.35 2.32
CA VAL A 44 -10.19 -2.46 1.93
C VAL A 44 -11.00 -2.97 3.13
N ARG A 45 -10.36 -3.12 4.31
CA ARG A 45 -11.05 -3.47 5.56
C ARG A 45 -12.14 -2.47 5.93
N ASP A 46 -11.86 -1.18 5.78
CA ASP A 46 -12.79 -0.08 6.05
C ASP A 46 -13.94 -0.03 5.02
N GLN A 47 -13.67 -0.28 3.73
CA GLN A 47 -14.71 -0.46 2.70
C GLN A 47 -15.63 -1.63 3.02
N LEU A 48 -15.07 -2.76 3.48
CA LEU A 48 -15.84 -3.94 3.86
C LEU A 48 -16.72 -3.65 5.09
N GLY A 49 -16.18 -2.97 6.10
CA GLY A 49 -16.96 -2.53 7.26
C GLY A 49 -18.14 -1.63 6.86
N ARG A 50 -17.91 -0.67 5.94
CA ARG A 50 -18.98 0.15 5.36
C ARG A 50 -20.02 -0.67 4.61
N ALA A 51 -19.60 -1.67 3.83
CA ALA A 51 -20.52 -2.53 3.10
C ALA A 51 -21.40 -3.36 4.05
N LEU A 52 -20.79 -3.97 5.07
CA LEU A 52 -21.52 -4.71 6.11
C LEU A 52 -22.57 -3.82 6.79
N HIS A 53 -22.16 -2.64 7.26
CA HIS A 53 -23.07 -1.71 7.93
C HIS A 53 -24.18 -1.19 7.00
N ALA A 54 -23.85 -0.86 5.74
CA ALA A 54 -24.85 -0.38 4.79
C ALA A 54 -25.93 -1.42 4.50
N CYS A 55 -25.57 -2.71 4.48
CA CYS A 55 -26.49 -3.82 4.26
C CYS A 55 -27.29 -4.23 5.52
N GLU A 56 -27.00 -3.69 6.70
CA GLU A 56 -27.84 -3.81 7.91
C GLU A 56 -29.04 -2.86 7.87
N THR A 57 -28.95 -1.77 7.10
CA THR A 57 -30.00 -0.76 7.02
C THR A 57 -30.99 -1.04 5.87
N PRO A 58 -32.24 -0.56 5.93
CA PRO A 58 -33.26 -0.85 4.90
C PRO A 58 -32.96 -0.30 3.49
N SER A 59 -31.86 0.43 3.30
CA SER A 59 -31.55 1.09 2.02
C SER A 59 -30.67 0.20 1.14
N SER A 60 -31.31 -0.56 0.23
CA SER A 60 -30.60 -1.40 -0.75
C SER A 60 -29.61 -0.61 -1.61
N ARG A 61 -29.94 0.63 -2.00
CA ARG A 61 -29.05 1.51 -2.78
C ARG A 61 -27.76 1.86 -2.04
N SER A 62 -27.79 1.98 -0.71
CA SER A 62 -26.58 2.23 0.08
C SER A 62 -25.69 0.99 0.15
N CYS A 63 -26.30 -0.18 0.39
CA CYS A 63 -25.63 -1.48 0.35
C CYS A 63 -24.96 -1.69 -1.01
N GLY A 64 -25.68 -1.50 -2.12
CA GLY A 64 -25.14 -1.68 -3.47
C GLY A 64 -23.90 -0.82 -3.75
N ARG A 65 -23.97 0.49 -3.49
CA ARG A 65 -22.83 1.40 -3.67
C ARG A 65 -21.61 0.99 -2.83
N SER A 66 -21.80 0.62 -1.57
CA SER A 66 -20.70 0.21 -0.70
C SER A 66 -20.06 -1.10 -1.16
N VAL A 67 -20.87 -2.05 -1.66
CA VAL A 67 -20.39 -3.32 -2.24
C VAL A 67 -19.58 -3.06 -3.51
N HIS A 68 -20.02 -2.19 -4.40
CA HIS A 68 -19.24 -1.81 -5.59
C HIS A 68 -17.91 -1.17 -5.22
N ALA A 69 -17.90 -0.22 -4.28
CA ALA A 69 -16.68 0.42 -3.81
C ALA A 69 -15.67 -0.58 -3.20
N LEU A 70 -16.17 -1.56 -2.44
CA LEU A 70 -15.35 -2.66 -1.93
C LEU A 70 -14.78 -3.52 -3.07
N ALA A 71 -15.61 -3.93 -4.03
CA ALA A 71 -15.19 -4.79 -5.13
C ALA A 71 -14.12 -4.10 -5.99
N ASP A 72 -14.25 -2.80 -6.25
CA ASP A 72 -13.26 -2.02 -6.99
C ASP A 72 -11.96 -1.83 -6.21
N GLY A 73 -12.06 -1.58 -4.89
CA GLY A 73 -10.90 -1.49 -4.00
C GLY A 73 -10.10 -2.80 -3.96
N LEU A 74 -10.80 -3.94 -3.82
CA LEU A 74 -10.17 -5.26 -3.80
C LEU A 74 -9.53 -5.61 -5.15
N ARG A 75 -10.20 -5.32 -6.28
CA ARG A 75 -9.63 -5.54 -7.62
C ARG A 75 -8.38 -4.71 -7.84
N LEU A 76 -8.38 -3.45 -7.39
CA LEU A 76 -7.20 -2.60 -7.48
C LEU A 76 -6.03 -3.15 -6.66
N HIS A 77 -6.33 -3.65 -5.46
CA HIS A 77 -5.34 -4.26 -4.58
C HIS A 77 -4.69 -5.50 -5.22
N VAL A 78 -5.50 -6.47 -5.63
CA VAL A 78 -5.05 -7.67 -6.35
C VAL A 78 -4.18 -7.30 -7.56
N HIS A 79 -4.65 -6.38 -8.40
CA HIS A 79 -3.91 -5.94 -9.58
C HIS A 79 -2.54 -5.34 -9.24
N ARG A 80 -2.46 -4.54 -8.18
CA ARG A 80 -1.21 -3.89 -7.75
C ARG A 80 -0.20 -4.91 -7.28
N GLU A 81 -0.61 -5.88 -6.50
CA GLU A 81 0.30 -6.94 -6.05
C GLU A 81 0.80 -7.80 -7.20
N GLU A 82 -0.11 -8.26 -8.06
CA GLU A 82 0.23 -9.15 -9.17
C GLU A 82 1.11 -8.48 -10.23
N SER A 83 0.92 -7.18 -10.46
CA SER A 83 1.68 -6.45 -11.48
C SER A 83 2.97 -5.81 -10.96
N ALA A 84 3.12 -5.64 -9.63
CA ALA A 84 4.25 -4.94 -9.04
C ALA A 84 5.06 -5.80 -8.06
N LEU A 85 4.41 -6.42 -7.08
CA LEU A 85 5.09 -7.14 -5.99
C LEU A 85 5.44 -8.58 -6.39
N PHE A 86 4.46 -9.33 -6.87
CA PHE A 86 4.62 -10.77 -7.13
C PHE A 86 5.74 -11.10 -8.12
N PRO A 87 5.96 -10.35 -9.22
CA PRO A 87 7.07 -10.62 -10.13
C PRO A 87 8.43 -10.58 -9.42
N VAL A 88 8.61 -9.63 -8.49
CA VAL A 88 9.85 -9.52 -7.72
C VAL A 88 9.96 -10.65 -6.68
N CYS A 89 8.86 -11.02 -6.03
CA CYS A 89 8.85 -12.16 -5.10
C CYS A 89 9.19 -13.48 -5.81
N GLU A 90 8.68 -13.70 -7.02
CA GLU A 90 8.97 -14.87 -7.83
C GLU A 90 10.46 -14.96 -8.22
N GLU A 91 11.08 -13.83 -8.55
CA GLU A 91 12.54 -13.79 -8.79
C GLU A 91 13.36 -14.11 -7.53
N LEU A 92 12.89 -13.70 -6.34
CA LEU A 92 13.63 -13.85 -5.08
C LEU A 92 13.45 -15.23 -4.40
N PHE A 93 12.29 -15.87 -4.57
CA PHE A 93 11.94 -17.12 -3.89
C PHE A 93 10.82 -17.92 -4.59
N GLY A 94 10.65 -17.76 -5.90
CA GLY A 94 9.65 -18.48 -6.69
C GLY A 94 9.87 -20.00 -6.77
N GLY A 95 8.83 -20.70 -7.22
CA GLY A 95 8.79 -22.16 -7.37
C GLY A 95 7.35 -22.69 -7.42
N LYS A 96 7.16 -23.96 -7.80
CA LYS A 96 5.89 -24.67 -7.56
C LYS A 96 5.65 -24.70 -6.05
N ASP A 97 4.42 -24.41 -5.64
CA ASP A 97 4.00 -24.33 -4.23
C ASP A 97 4.62 -23.17 -3.42
N SER A 98 5.07 -22.10 -4.10
CA SER A 98 5.55 -20.89 -3.43
C SER A 98 4.41 -20.10 -2.74
N ALA A 99 4.77 -19.26 -1.76
CA ALA A 99 3.82 -18.36 -1.10
C ALA A 99 3.02 -17.49 -2.10
N VAL A 100 3.65 -17.08 -3.21
CA VAL A 100 3.00 -16.34 -4.30
C VAL A 100 1.93 -17.17 -5.00
N ALA A 101 2.17 -18.48 -5.22
CA ALA A 101 1.19 -19.35 -5.86
C ALA A 101 -0.07 -19.53 -4.99
N VAL A 102 0.10 -19.65 -3.67
CA VAL A 102 -1.02 -19.70 -2.71
C VAL A 102 -1.81 -18.38 -2.74
N LEU A 103 -1.12 -17.24 -2.72
CA LEU A 103 -1.77 -15.93 -2.75
C LEU A 103 -2.51 -15.65 -4.07
N ARG A 104 -2.00 -16.14 -5.21
CA ARG A 104 -2.76 -16.07 -6.47
C ARG A 104 -4.04 -16.90 -6.45
N ALA A 105 -4.03 -18.05 -5.79
CA ALA A 105 -5.25 -18.84 -5.59
C ALA A 105 -6.25 -18.08 -4.70
N ASP A 106 -5.76 -17.46 -3.61
CA ASP A 106 -6.59 -16.58 -2.77
C ASP A 106 -7.19 -15.44 -3.59
N HIS A 107 -6.39 -14.75 -4.41
CA HIS A 107 -6.86 -13.68 -5.30
C HIS A 107 -7.98 -14.13 -6.21
N ALA A 108 -7.83 -15.27 -6.89
CA ALA A 108 -8.86 -15.79 -7.79
C ALA A 108 -10.19 -16.02 -7.05
N GLU A 109 -10.15 -16.56 -5.84
CA GLU A 109 -11.34 -16.76 -5.01
C GLU A 109 -11.95 -15.44 -4.52
N LEU A 110 -11.11 -14.51 -4.08
CA LEU A 110 -11.49 -13.19 -3.59
C LEU A 110 -12.14 -12.35 -4.70
N GLU A 111 -11.55 -12.33 -5.89
CA GLU A 111 -12.09 -11.65 -7.06
C GLU A 111 -13.42 -12.27 -7.50
N GLN A 112 -13.52 -13.60 -7.53
CA GLN A 112 -14.78 -14.28 -7.85
C GLN A 112 -15.89 -13.92 -6.86
N ALA A 113 -15.57 -13.91 -5.55
CA ALA A 113 -16.52 -13.54 -4.51
C ALA A 113 -16.95 -12.07 -4.62
N ALA A 114 -16.01 -11.15 -4.83
CA ALA A 114 -16.30 -9.73 -5.01
C ALA A 114 -17.11 -9.44 -6.29
N ALA A 115 -16.78 -10.09 -7.41
CA ALA A 115 -17.54 -9.97 -8.65
C ALA A 115 -18.97 -10.48 -8.49
N SER A 116 -19.16 -11.62 -7.82
CA SER A 116 -20.48 -12.16 -7.51
C SER A 116 -21.29 -11.21 -6.62
N LEU A 117 -20.67 -10.66 -5.57
CA LEU A 117 -21.30 -9.64 -4.71
C LEU A 117 -21.71 -8.39 -5.50
N ALA A 118 -20.81 -7.85 -6.32
CA ALA A 118 -21.07 -6.68 -7.14
C ALA A 118 -22.21 -6.89 -8.14
N ALA A 119 -22.29 -8.07 -8.76
CA ALA A 119 -23.34 -8.39 -9.74
C ALA A 119 -24.76 -8.43 -9.12
N HIS A 120 -24.86 -8.72 -7.82
CA HIS A 120 -26.13 -8.83 -7.10
C HIS A 120 -26.32 -7.69 -6.08
N ALA A 121 -25.47 -6.66 -6.13
CA ALA A 121 -25.37 -5.62 -5.12
C ALA A 121 -26.63 -4.74 -5.03
N ASP A 122 -27.30 -4.53 -6.15
CA ASP A 122 -28.52 -3.71 -6.27
C ASP A 122 -29.82 -4.52 -6.10
N GLU A 123 -29.72 -5.83 -5.88
CA GLU A 123 -30.89 -6.66 -5.60
C GLU A 123 -31.49 -6.35 -4.21
N THR A 124 -32.79 -6.54 -4.06
CA THR A 124 -33.49 -6.39 -2.77
C THR A 124 -33.28 -7.61 -1.85
N LYS A 125 -32.02 -8.00 -1.62
CA LYS A 125 -31.64 -9.10 -0.71
C LYS A 125 -30.50 -8.73 0.26
N PRO A 126 -30.62 -7.67 1.08
CA PRO A 126 -29.53 -7.19 1.94
C PRO A 126 -28.98 -8.25 2.89
N GLU A 127 -29.84 -9.12 3.44
CA GLU A 127 -29.41 -10.19 4.35
C GLU A 127 -28.54 -11.25 3.68
N GLU A 128 -28.81 -11.58 2.42
CA GLU A 128 -27.99 -12.52 1.66
C GLU A 128 -26.62 -11.89 1.33
N THR A 129 -26.65 -10.64 0.83
CA THR A 129 -25.45 -9.86 0.57
C THR A 129 -24.58 -9.74 1.83
N ARG A 130 -25.19 -9.46 2.99
CA ARG A 130 -24.49 -9.38 4.28
C ARG A 130 -23.81 -10.70 4.64
N ARG A 131 -24.47 -11.85 4.48
CA ARG A 131 -23.84 -13.16 4.75
C ARG A 131 -22.65 -13.41 3.83
N ARG A 132 -22.76 -13.08 2.55
CA ARG A 132 -21.66 -13.19 1.58
C ARG A 132 -20.50 -12.26 1.91
N LEU A 133 -20.78 -11.04 2.39
CA LEU A 133 -19.76 -10.10 2.88
C LEU A 133 -19.04 -10.64 4.13
N GLN A 134 -19.75 -11.33 5.04
CA GLN A 134 -19.13 -11.97 6.21
C GLN A 134 -18.19 -13.12 5.83
N GLU A 135 -18.55 -13.89 4.80
CA GLU A 135 -17.65 -14.92 4.27
C GLU A 135 -16.41 -14.29 3.60
N LEU A 136 -16.60 -13.22 2.81
CA LEU A 136 -15.50 -12.47 2.21
C LEU A 136 -14.56 -11.88 3.28
N LEU A 137 -15.09 -11.38 4.40
CA LEU A 137 -14.31 -10.91 5.55
C LEU A 137 -13.35 -11.99 6.06
N ARG A 138 -13.85 -13.21 6.24
CA ARG A 138 -13.04 -14.32 6.76
C ARG A 138 -11.86 -14.62 5.83
N ARG A 139 -12.11 -14.65 4.52
CA ARG A 139 -11.07 -14.87 3.49
C ARG A 139 -10.05 -13.74 3.45
N LEU A 140 -10.49 -12.48 3.50
CA LEU A 140 -9.59 -11.33 3.50
C LEU A 140 -8.71 -11.28 4.74
N VAL A 141 -9.24 -11.64 5.92
CA VAL A 141 -8.43 -11.74 7.14
C VAL A 141 -7.31 -12.76 6.98
N ASP A 142 -7.64 -13.95 6.46
CA ASP A 142 -6.67 -15.03 6.26
C ASP A 142 -5.62 -14.66 5.19
N HIS A 143 -6.05 -14.03 4.10
CA HIS A 143 -5.21 -13.57 3.00
C HIS A 143 -4.23 -12.46 3.45
N PHE A 144 -4.73 -11.38 4.06
CA PHE A 144 -3.85 -10.32 4.56
C PHE A 144 -2.90 -10.81 5.66
N ALA A 145 -3.31 -11.78 6.49
CA ALA A 145 -2.42 -12.36 7.47
C ALA A 145 -1.25 -13.12 6.83
N ARG A 146 -1.49 -13.84 5.71
CA ARG A 146 -0.41 -14.47 4.93
C ARG A 146 0.56 -13.44 4.37
N GLU A 147 0.06 -12.30 3.91
CA GLU A 147 0.92 -11.25 3.39
C GLU A 147 1.72 -10.56 4.49
N GLU A 148 1.01 -9.98 5.46
CA GLU A 148 1.59 -9.13 6.51
C GLU A 148 2.52 -9.93 7.44
N HIS A 149 2.23 -11.21 7.70
CA HIS A 149 3.03 -12.03 8.62
C HIS A 149 4.01 -12.99 7.92
N VAL A 150 3.85 -13.25 6.62
CA VAL A 150 4.71 -14.21 5.90
C VAL A 150 5.38 -13.58 4.68
N LEU A 151 4.60 -13.13 3.69
CA LEU A 151 5.17 -12.64 2.43
C LEU A 151 6.01 -11.37 2.62
N PHE A 152 5.46 -10.36 3.28
CA PHE A 152 6.12 -9.06 3.43
C PHE A 152 7.41 -9.16 4.23
N PRO A 153 7.47 -9.84 5.41
CA PRO A 153 8.74 -10.05 6.11
C PRO A 153 9.76 -10.82 5.26
N LEU A 154 9.34 -11.87 4.55
CA LEU A 154 10.23 -12.65 3.70
C LEU A 154 10.80 -11.83 2.54
N ALA A 155 9.96 -11.03 1.89
CA ALA A 155 10.37 -10.15 0.81
C ALA A 155 11.27 -9.03 1.34
N ALA A 156 10.96 -8.40 2.47
CA ALA A 156 11.79 -7.37 3.10
C ALA A 156 13.21 -7.86 3.41
N MET A 157 13.37 -9.11 3.86
CA MET A 157 14.68 -9.70 4.13
C MET A 157 15.52 -9.94 2.87
N ARG A 158 14.89 -10.11 1.71
CA ARG A 158 15.56 -10.54 0.46
C ARG A 158 15.67 -9.44 -0.59
N MET A 159 14.77 -8.46 -0.58
CA MET A 159 14.74 -7.37 -1.56
C MET A 159 15.93 -6.43 -1.38
N SER A 160 16.58 -6.10 -2.50
CA SER A 160 17.48 -4.95 -2.55
C SER A 160 16.70 -3.63 -2.43
N ARG A 161 17.40 -2.55 -2.03
CA ARG A 161 16.83 -1.19 -2.02
C ARG A 161 16.30 -0.76 -3.39
N ALA A 162 16.92 -1.20 -4.47
CA ALA A 162 16.51 -0.88 -5.83
C ALA A 162 15.18 -1.57 -6.21
N GLN A 163 15.01 -2.84 -5.83
CA GLN A 163 13.76 -3.59 -6.01
C GLN A 163 12.64 -2.98 -5.17
N ALA A 164 12.87 -2.69 -3.88
CA ALA A 164 11.86 -2.04 -3.03
C ALA A 164 11.40 -0.69 -3.59
N ALA A 165 12.34 0.14 -4.06
CA ALA A 165 12.02 1.41 -4.70
C ALA A 165 11.28 1.24 -6.04
N PHE A 166 11.57 0.18 -6.80
CA PHE A 166 10.84 -0.17 -8.02
C PHE A 166 9.38 -0.52 -7.72
N VAL A 167 9.14 -1.44 -6.78
CA VAL A 167 7.79 -1.86 -6.37
C VAL A 167 7.00 -0.65 -5.87
N THR A 168 7.58 0.15 -4.97
CA THR A 168 6.94 1.38 -4.45
C THR A 168 6.49 2.32 -5.56
N ARG A 169 7.34 2.55 -6.57
CA ARG A 169 6.98 3.42 -7.70
C ARG A 169 5.85 2.84 -8.54
N ARG A 170 5.82 1.52 -8.73
CA ARG A 170 4.75 0.82 -9.44
C ARG A 170 3.43 0.93 -8.67
N LEU A 171 3.41 0.62 -7.37
CA LEU A 171 2.22 0.71 -6.52
C LEU A 171 1.59 2.12 -6.50
N ARG A 172 2.45 3.16 -6.51
CA ARG A 172 1.99 4.57 -6.52
C ARG A 172 1.47 5.04 -7.87
N ARG A 173 1.83 4.37 -8.97
CA ARG A 173 1.23 4.64 -10.26
C ARG A 173 -0.11 3.93 -10.28
N GLY A 174 -1.20 4.66 -10.54
CA GLY A 174 -2.50 4.04 -10.78
C GLY A 174 -2.42 3.04 -11.94
N PRO A 175 -3.42 2.15 -12.09
CA PRO A 175 -3.47 1.26 -13.24
C PRO A 175 -3.34 2.08 -14.52
N THR A 176 -2.38 1.70 -15.38
CA THR A 176 -2.24 2.31 -16.69
C THR A 176 -3.52 2.03 -17.48
N PRO A 177 -4.17 3.05 -18.07
CA PRO A 177 -5.38 2.87 -18.87
C PRO A 177 -5.13 1.98 -20.10
#